data_AF-A0A8I2YNC8-F1
#
_entry.id   AF-A0A8I2YNC8-F1
#
_cell.length_a   1.000
_cell.length_b   1.000
_cell.length_c   1.000
_cell.angle_alpha   90.00
_cell.angle_beta   90.00
_cell.angle_gamma   90.00
#
_symmetry.space_group_name_H-M   'P 1'
#
loop_
_entity.id
_entity.type
_entity.pdbx_description
1 polymer ?
#
loop_
_entity_poly.entity_id
_entity_poly.type
_entity_poly.pdbx_seq_one_letter_code
_entity_poly.pdbx_strand_id
1 'polypeptide(L)'
;MPTDGYQGFNYTNPDGYTYYVRKHNPLVIYNSVGMNATRGARLRNFNDFAVDVNSNALSQWIFVTPNLLDDAHDTNVKYAGDWLDYWLVPLLQDPNFNSPNTLILLTFDENGDYNINNQIYSLLLGGAIPQSLWGTTDDTFYSHYSTLSTVQNNWGLDNLGRQDINKTLNNVFAFVADKTGYQNNGLTTENLPLLNLTGTYPGPLNPNDYAPYPPPTNGIGAGGGPTYFRPN
;
A
#
# COMPACT_ATOMS: atom_id res chain seq x y z
N MET A 1 0.54 -14.30 -9.89
CA MET A 1 0.97 -13.84 -11.23
C MET A 1 1.76 -14.95 -11.92
N PRO A 2 1.69 -15.09 -13.26
CA PRO A 2 2.29 -16.23 -13.98
C PRO A 2 3.82 -16.12 -14.15
N THR A 3 4.35 -14.90 -14.18
CA THR A 3 5.78 -14.60 -14.29
C THR A 3 6.06 -13.28 -13.61
N ASP A 4 7.32 -13.02 -13.27
CA ASP A 4 7.77 -11.71 -12.82
C ASP A 4 7.47 -10.63 -13.88
N GLY A 5 7.09 -9.44 -13.43
CA GLY A 5 6.77 -8.32 -14.32
C GLY A 5 5.57 -8.53 -15.24
N TYR A 6 4.68 -9.51 -14.97
CA TYR A 6 3.56 -9.82 -15.84
C TYR A 6 2.61 -8.63 -16.06
N GLN A 7 2.49 -8.17 -17.31
CA GLN A 7 1.74 -6.96 -17.69
C GLN A 7 0.32 -7.23 -18.23
N GLY A 8 -0.04 -8.51 -18.39
CA GLY A 8 -1.36 -8.90 -18.89
C GLY A 8 -2.49 -8.44 -17.98
N PHE A 9 -3.69 -8.26 -18.55
CA PHE A 9 -4.82 -7.70 -17.81
C PHE A 9 -5.30 -8.64 -16.70
N ASN A 10 -5.56 -9.91 -17.03
CA ASN A 10 -5.93 -10.97 -16.10
C ASN A 10 -5.12 -12.23 -16.45
N TYR A 11 -4.98 -13.16 -15.49
CA TYR A 11 -4.43 -14.49 -15.76
C TYR A 11 -5.36 -15.58 -15.19
N THR A 12 -5.87 -16.40 -16.10
CA THR A 12 -6.67 -17.58 -15.82
C THR A 12 -5.79 -18.82 -15.80
N ASN A 13 -5.82 -19.56 -14.69
CA ASN A 13 -5.05 -20.78 -14.51
C ASN A 13 -5.68 -21.95 -15.30
N PRO A 14 -4.95 -23.08 -15.48
CA PRO A 14 -5.49 -24.27 -16.15
C PRO A 14 -6.73 -24.89 -15.51
N ASP A 15 -7.00 -24.59 -14.24
CA ASP A 15 -8.23 -24.97 -13.53
C ASP A 15 -9.46 -24.15 -13.95
N GLY A 16 -9.27 -23.15 -14.81
CA GLY A 16 -10.32 -22.27 -15.33
C GLY A 16 -10.62 -21.05 -14.45
N TYR A 17 -9.96 -20.90 -13.29
CA TYR A 17 -10.18 -19.75 -12.41
C TYR A 17 -9.17 -18.63 -12.66
N THR A 18 -9.62 -17.38 -12.54
CA THR A 18 -8.76 -16.20 -12.69
C THR A 18 -8.23 -15.80 -11.33
N TYR A 19 -6.93 -15.95 -11.11
CA TYR A 19 -6.32 -15.63 -9.82
C TYR A 19 -5.69 -14.23 -9.79
N TYR A 20 -5.21 -13.77 -10.94
CA TYR A 20 -4.52 -12.48 -11.04
C TYR A 20 -5.33 -11.50 -11.86
N VAL A 21 -5.48 -10.29 -11.34
CA VAL A 21 -6.02 -9.13 -12.02
C VAL A 21 -5.05 -7.97 -11.89
N ARG A 22 -4.72 -7.31 -13.01
CA ARG A 22 -3.72 -6.24 -13.06
C ARG A 22 -4.09 -5.06 -12.17
N LYS A 23 -5.38 -4.81 -11.95
CA LYS A 23 -5.87 -3.73 -11.08
C LYS A 23 -5.36 -3.85 -9.63
N HIS A 24 -5.02 -5.04 -9.15
CA HIS A 24 -4.47 -5.27 -7.80
C HIS A 24 -2.92 -5.24 -7.78
N ASN A 25 -2.25 -4.94 -8.89
CA ASN A 25 -0.79 -4.79 -8.98
C ASN A 25 -0.45 -3.41 -9.58
N PRO A 26 -0.60 -2.31 -8.81
CA PRO A 26 -0.60 -0.96 -9.37
C PRO A 26 0.72 -0.57 -10.05
N LEU A 27 1.87 -1.06 -9.55
CA LEU A 27 3.18 -0.68 -10.07
C LEU A 27 3.37 -1.09 -11.54
N VAL A 28 2.80 -2.23 -11.98
CA VAL A 28 2.94 -2.70 -13.36
C VAL A 28 2.23 -1.78 -14.37
N ILE A 29 1.25 -0.99 -13.92
CA ILE A 29 0.46 -0.10 -14.75
C ILE A 29 1.30 1.11 -15.21
N TYR A 30 2.32 1.50 -14.43
CA TYR A 30 3.19 2.60 -14.79
C TYR A 30 4.23 2.17 -15.82
N ASN A 31 4.25 2.80 -17.00
CA ASN A 31 5.27 2.55 -18.02
C ASN A 31 6.70 2.71 -17.49
N SER A 32 6.92 3.60 -16.52
CA SER A 32 8.21 3.79 -15.85
C SER A 32 8.69 2.57 -15.06
N VAL A 33 7.82 1.60 -14.81
CA VAL A 33 8.08 0.34 -14.11
C VAL A 33 7.86 -0.83 -15.07
N GLY A 34 6.64 -1.02 -15.59
CA GLY A 34 6.28 -2.16 -16.42
C GLY A 34 7.10 -2.26 -17.72
N MET A 35 7.42 -1.14 -18.36
CA MET A 35 8.26 -1.15 -19.57
C MET A 35 9.77 -1.08 -19.29
N ASN A 36 10.19 -1.07 -18.02
CA ASN A 36 11.60 -1.10 -17.64
C ASN A 36 11.95 -2.48 -17.09
N ALA A 37 12.76 -3.25 -17.82
CA ALA A 37 13.06 -4.65 -17.46
C ALA A 37 13.60 -4.82 -16.03
N THR A 38 14.52 -3.96 -15.58
CA THR A 38 15.10 -4.04 -14.23
C THR A 38 14.08 -3.74 -13.13
N ARG A 39 13.14 -2.83 -13.37
CA ARG A 39 12.07 -2.51 -12.40
C ARG A 39 10.94 -3.54 -12.44
N GLY A 40 10.55 -3.99 -13.64
CA GLY A 40 9.58 -5.06 -13.84
C GLY A 40 10.01 -6.36 -13.18
N ALA A 41 11.31 -6.69 -13.19
CA ALA A 41 11.87 -7.84 -12.48
C ALA A 41 11.75 -7.77 -10.94
N ARG A 42 11.36 -6.62 -10.37
CA ARG A 42 11.06 -6.47 -8.94
C ARG A 42 9.58 -6.71 -8.62
N LEU A 43 8.73 -6.89 -9.64
CA LEU A 43 7.34 -7.31 -9.47
C LEU A 43 7.31 -8.82 -9.50
N ARG A 44 7.45 -9.43 -8.33
CA ARG A 44 7.76 -10.86 -8.20
C ARG A 44 6.54 -11.66 -7.77
N ASN A 45 6.52 -12.92 -8.16
CA ASN A 45 5.53 -13.88 -7.68
C ASN A 45 5.75 -14.21 -6.17
N PHE A 46 4.74 -14.78 -5.52
CA PHE A 46 4.81 -15.03 -4.07
C PHE A 46 5.76 -16.18 -3.66
N ASN A 47 6.14 -17.07 -4.58
CA ASN A 47 7.16 -18.10 -4.29
C ASN A 47 8.56 -17.48 -4.18
N ASP A 48 8.84 -16.45 -4.98
CA ASP A 48 10.10 -15.71 -4.90
C ASP A 48 10.27 -15.02 -3.55
N PHE A 49 9.18 -14.53 -2.96
CA PHE A 49 9.20 -13.98 -1.61
C PHE A 49 9.70 -15.00 -0.58
N ALA A 50 9.25 -16.26 -0.67
CA ALA A 50 9.74 -17.32 0.22
C ALA A 50 11.25 -17.61 0.02
N VAL A 51 11.76 -17.50 -1.20
CA VAL A 51 13.20 -17.60 -1.48
C VAL A 51 13.96 -16.43 -0.87
N ASP A 52 13.44 -15.22 -1.00
CA ASP A 52 14.06 -14.00 -0.49
C ASP A 52 14.11 -13.99 1.06
N VAL A 53 13.07 -14.49 1.74
CA VAL A 53 13.06 -14.70 3.20
C VAL A 53 14.19 -15.66 3.63
N ASN A 54 14.26 -16.84 3.02
CA ASN A 54 15.23 -17.88 3.38
C ASN A 54 16.68 -17.49 3.09
N SER A 55 16.90 -16.60 2.12
CA SER A 55 18.22 -16.09 1.75
C SER A 55 18.61 -14.80 2.47
N ASN A 56 17.75 -14.28 3.35
CA ASN A 56 17.91 -13.01 4.03
C ASN A 56 18.15 -11.84 3.04
N ALA A 57 17.42 -11.85 1.93
CA ALA A 57 17.53 -10.91 0.82
C ALA A 57 16.29 -10.03 0.64
N LEU A 58 15.49 -9.88 1.71
CA LEU A 58 14.26 -9.09 1.67
C LEU A 58 14.53 -7.61 1.33
N SER A 59 13.67 -7.07 0.47
CA SER A 59 13.66 -5.64 0.17
C SER A 59 13.22 -4.83 1.39
N GLN A 60 13.73 -3.61 1.52
CA GLN A 60 13.37 -2.69 2.60
C GLN A 60 11.90 -2.25 2.58
N TRP A 61 11.27 -2.33 1.39
CA TRP A 61 9.85 -2.06 1.21
C TRP A 61 9.25 -3.16 0.33
N ILE A 62 8.15 -3.73 0.80
CA ILE A 62 7.46 -4.86 0.17
C ILE A 62 5.96 -4.54 0.16
N PHE A 63 5.31 -4.83 -0.96
CA PHE A 63 3.87 -4.72 -1.13
C PHE A 63 3.34 -6.07 -1.61
N VAL A 64 2.50 -6.69 -0.80
CA VAL A 64 1.89 -8.00 -1.10
C VAL A 64 0.41 -7.78 -1.35
N THR A 65 -0.07 -8.16 -2.53
CA THR A 65 -1.50 -8.29 -2.82
C THR A 65 -1.85 -9.77 -2.96
N PRO A 66 -2.87 -10.27 -2.24
CA PRO A 66 -3.36 -11.63 -2.43
C PRO A 66 -3.92 -11.85 -3.84
N ASN A 67 -4.13 -13.12 -4.20
CA ASN A 67 -4.91 -13.44 -5.40
C ASN A 67 -6.42 -13.31 -5.12
N LEU A 68 -7.26 -13.44 -6.16
CA LEU A 68 -8.71 -13.25 -6.03
C LEU A 68 -9.43 -14.20 -5.05
N LEU A 69 -8.87 -15.37 -4.72
CA LEU A 69 -9.44 -16.22 -3.66
C LEU A 69 -9.03 -15.75 -2.26
N ASP A 70 -7.79 -15.28 -2.12
CA ASP A 70 -7.17 -14.95 -0.84
C ASP A 70 -7.41 -13.49 -0.40
N ASP A 71 -8.01 -12.64 -1.25
CA ASP A 71 -8.22 -11.19 -0.99
C ASP A 71 -9.52 -10.87 -0.23
N ALA A 72 -10.28 -11.91 0.14
CA ALA A 72 -11.60 -11.84 0.77
C ALA A 72 -12.73 -11.24 -0.09
N HIS A 73 -12.48 -10.89 -1.36
CA HIS A 73 -13.51 -10.36 -2.26
C HIS A 73 -14.37 -11.48 -2.87
N ASP A 74 -13.75 -12.47 -3.53
CA ASP A 74 -14.50 -13.59 -4.14
C ASP A 74 -14.81 -14.71 -3.14
N THR A 75 -14.25 -14.62 -1.93
CA THR A 75 -14.45 -15.58 -0.83
C THR A 75 -15.03 -14.89 0.40
N ASN A 76 -14.27 -14.79 1.49
CA ASN A 76 -14.62 -14.08 2.73
C ASN A 76 -13.38 -13.90 3.63
N VAL A 77 -13.54 -13.12 4.70
CA VAL A 77 -12.48 -12.82 5.68
C VAL A 77 -11.91 -14.05 6.40
N LYS A 78 -12.69 -15.14 6.54
CA LYS A 78 -12.16 -16.37 7.12
C LYS A 78 -11.16 -17.04 6.16
N TYR A 79 -11.49 -17.09 4.87
CA TYR A 79 -10.60 -17.68 3.86
C TYR A 79 -9.28 -16.90 3.77
N ALA A 80 -9.35 -15.57 3.71
CA ALA A 80 -8.17 -14.70 3.75
C ALA A 80 -7.39 -14.84 5.07
N GLY A 81 -8.10 -15.00 6.20
CA GLY A 81 -7.50 -15.29 7.50
C GLY A 81 -6.71 -16.60 7.50
N ASP A 82 -7.28 -17.69 6.98
CA ASP A 82 -6.60 -18.99 6.85
C ASP A 82 -5.34 -18.87 5.95
N TRP A 83 -5.38 -18.03 4.90
CA TRP A 83 -4.22 -17.73 4.06
C TRP A 83 -3.12 -16.98 4.83
N LEU A 84 -3.47 -15.95 5.61
CA LEU A 84 -2.51 -15.22 6.44
C LEU A 84 -1.92 -16.10 7.56
N ASP A 85 -2.73 -16.96 8.17
CA ASP A 85 -2.29 -17.92 9.19
C ASP A 85 -1.25 -18.90 8.63
N TYR A 86 -1.36 -19.26 7.34
CA TYR A 86 -0.42 -20.15 6.69
C TYR A 86 0.99 -19.56 6.54
N TRP A 87 1.11 -18.27 6.16
CA TRP A 87 2.42 -17.70 5.82
C TRP A 87 2.85 -16.55 6.74
N LEU A 88 1.97 -15.62 7.08
CA LEU A 88 2.34 -14.41 7.81
C LEU A 88 2.57 -14.73 9.29
N VAL A 89 1.67 -15.48 9.92
CA VAL A 89 1.75 -15.78 11.35
C VAL A 89 3.05 -16.51 11.73
N PRO A 90 3.50 -17.56 11.00
CA PRO A 90 4.80 -18.17 11.26
C PRO A 90 5.97 -17.19 11.06
N LEU A 91 5.92 -16.35 10.02
CA LEU A 91 7.00 -15.39 9.74
C LEU A 91 7.09 -14.27 10.78
N LEU A 92 6.01 -13.93 11.49
CA LEU A 92 6.09 -13.01 12.63
C LEU A 92 7.01 -13.52 13.75
N GLN A 93 7.30 -14.82 13.80
CA GLN A 93 8.25 -15.43 14.73
C GLN A 93 9.67 -15.59 14.13
N ASP A 94 9.84 -15.38 12.82
CA ASP A 94 11.13 -15.48 12.15
C ASP A 94 11.90 -14.14 12.24
N PRO A 95 13.06 -14.08 12.93
CA PRO A 95 13.83 -12.84 13.05
C PRO A 95 14.42 -12.33 11.73
N ASN A 96 14.51 -13.16 10.68
CA ASN A 96 14.95 -12.71 9.35
C ASN A 96 13.86 -11.89 8.63
N PHE A 97 12.58 -12.16 8.93
CA PHE A 97 11.46 -11.40 8.41
C PHE A 97 11.04 -10.28 9.37
N ASN A 98 10.79 -10.64 10.63
CA ASN A 98 10.29 -9.75 11.67
C ASN A 98 11.39 -9.29 12.63
N SER A 99 12.23 -8.39 12.15
CA SER A 99 13.27 -7.76 12.96
C SER A 99 12.69 -6.67 13.89
N PRO A 100 13.47 -6.15 14.87
CA PRO A 100 13.09 -4.97 15.66
C PRO A 100 12.81 -3.69 14.84
N ASN A 101 13.13 -3.67 13.54
CA ASN A 101 12.89 -2.54 12.64
C ASN A 101 11.84 -2.84 11.57
N THR A 102 11.18 -4.01 11.63
CA THR A 102 10.15 -4.40 10.67
C THR A 102 8.80 -3.84 11.10
N LEU A 103 8.17 -3.04 10.23
CA LEU A 103 6.77 -2.61 10.35
C LEU A 103 5.96 -3.28 9.24
N ILE A 104 4.85 -3.90 9.63
CA ILE A 104 3.90 -4.55 8.72
C ILE A 104 2.55 -3.86 8.89
N LEU A 105 1.95 -3.45 7.78
CA LEU A 105 0.57 -3.01 7.72
C LEU A 105 -0.24 -4.11 7.04
N LEU A 106 -1.19 -4.68 7.78
CA LEU A 106 -2.25 -5.51 7.22
C LEU A 106 -3.51 -4.65 7.08
N THR A 107 -4.07 -4.55 5.87
CA THR A 107 -5.20 -3.65 5.59
C THR A 107 -6.00 -4.11 4.38
N PHE A 108 -7.11 -3.44 4.10
CA PHE A 108 -7.94 -3.60 2.90
C PHE A 108 -7.81 -2.37 2.00
N ASP A 109 -8.08 -2.48 0.71
CA ASP A 109 -8.12 -1.32 -0.19
C ASP A 109 -9.41 -0.51 -0.02
N GLU A 110 -10.54 -1.18 0.17
CA GLU A 110 -11.87 -0.56 0.28
C GLU A 110 -12.82 -1.35 1.19
N ASN A 111 -13.92 -0.69 1.59
CA ASN A 111 -15.08 -1.38 2.15
C ASN A 111 -16.02 -1.85 1.02
N GLY A 112 -16.97 -2.73 1.37
CA GLY A 112 -17.94 -3.26 0.41
C GLY A 112 -19.20 -2.41 0.20
N ASP A 113 -19.33 -1.25 0.86
CA ASP A 113 -20.50 -0.37 0.75
C ASP A 113 -20.11 1.03 0.26
N TYR A 114 -20.30 1.23 -1.03
CA TYR A 114 -20.01 2.46 -1.74
C TYR A 114 -20.94 3.64 -1.36
N ASN A 115 -21.97 3.43 -0.52
CA ASN A 115 -22.86 4.51 -0.06
C ASN A 115 -22.39 5.19 1.22
N ILE A 116 -21.42 4.61 1.92
CA ILE A 116 -20.88 5.13 3.19
C ILE A 116 -19.44 5.60 3.01
N ASN A 117 -18.94 6.34 4.00
CA ASN A 117 -17.54 6.73 4.00
C ASN A 117 -16.64 5.49 4.03
N ASN A 118 -15.56 5.51 3.24
CA ASN A 118 -14.64 4.38 3.25
C ASN A 118 -14.00 4.22 4.63
N GLN A 119 -14.18 3.05 5.23
CA GLN A 119 -13.60 2.70 6.52
C GLN A 119 -13.21 1.23 6.46
N ILE A 120 -11.92 0.97 6.63
CA ILE A 120 -11.29 -0.33 6.42
C ILE A 120 -10.60 -0.79 7.69
N TYR A 121 -10.63 -2.10 7.93
CA TYR A 121 -9.83 -2.68 8.99
C TYR A 121 -8.34 -2.54 8.64
N SER A 122 -7.55 -2.07 9.60
CA SER A 122 -6.11 -1.96 9.47
C SER A 122 -5.44 -2.37 10.77
N LEU A 123 -4.36 -3.12 10.67
CA LEU A 123 -3.59 -3.63 11.79
C LEU A 123 -2.11 -3.39 11.54
N LEU A 124 -1.45 -2.73 12.48
CA LEU A 124 -0.01 -2.63 12.52
C LEU A 124 0.55 -3.83 13.28
N LEU A 125 1.53 -4.49 12.66
CA LEU A 125 2.26 -5.63 13.19
C LEU A 125 3.78 -5.38 13.07
N GLY A 126 4.57 -6.22 13.73
CA GLY A 126 6.01 -6.28 13.56
C GLY A 126 6.83 -5.72 14.72
N GLY A 127 8.13 -6.02 14.71
CA GLY A 127 9.06 -5.71 15.80
C GLY A 127 9.36 -4.22 15.98
N ALA A 128 9.03 -3.38 14.99
CA ALA A 128 9.18 -1.93 15.08
C ALA A 128 8.18 -1.27 16.06
N ILE A 129 7.07 -1.96 16.38
CA ILE A 129 6.02 -1.39 17.22
C ILE A 129 6.43 -1.49 18.69
N PRO A 130 6.49 -0.36 19.43
CA PRO A 130 6.77 -0.38 20.86
C PRO A 130 5.81 -1.30 21.63
N GLN A 131 6.33 -2.09 22.57
CA GLN A 131 5.54 -3.04 23.35
C GLN A 131 4.36 -2.37 24.10
N SER A 132 4.48 -1.09 24.47
CA SER A 132 3.41 -0.32 25.12
C SER A 132 2.20 -0.08 24.21
N LEU A 133 2.32 -0.27 22.91
CA LEU A 133 1.25 -0.09 21.91
C LEU A 133 0.67 -1.44 21.44
N TRP A 134 1.13 -2.56 22.00
CA TRP A 134 0.61 -3.86 21.59
C TRP A 134 -0.81 -4.05 22.11
N GLY A 135 -1.73 -4.38 21.19
CA GLY A 135 -3.15 -4.57 21.52
C GLY A 135 -3.90 -3.26 21.82
N THR A 136 -3.31 -2.10 21.52
CA THR A 136 -3.99 -0.81 21.63
C THR A 136 -4.65 -0.41 20.32
N THR A 137 -5.47 0.64 20.37
CA THR A 137 -6.05 1.30 19.19
C THR A 137 -5.42 2.67 18.99
N ASP A 138 -5.52 3.20 17.76
CA ASP A 138 -5.08 4.54 17.38
C ASP A 138 -6.25 5.24 16.68
N ASP A 139 -6.67 6.38 17.23
CA ASP A 139 -7.81 7.16 16.73
C ASP A 139 -7.38 8.23 15.70
N THR A 140 -6.09 8.30 15.36
CA THR A 140 -5.59 9.20 14.33
C THR A 140 -6.23 8.88 12.98
N PHE A 141 -6.72 9.91 12.29
CA PHE A 141 -7.23 9.74 10.93
C PHE A 141 -6.13 9.33 9.95
N TYR A 142 -6.35 8.22 9.25
CA TYR A 142 -5.48 7.74 8.18
C TYR A 142 -6.25 7.57 6.86
N SER A 143 -5.55 7.83 5.76
CA SER A 143 -5.94 7.40 4.43
C SER A 143 -4.88 6.49 3.85
N HIS A 144 -5.11 5.87 2.69
CA HIS A 144 -4.05 5.11 2.01
C HIS A 144 -2.80 5.96 1.72
N TYR A 145 -2.94 7.28 1.57
CA TYR A 145 -1.80 8.18 1.43
C TYR A 145 -0.95 8.28 2.69
N SER A 146 -1.49 7.98 3.87
CA SER A 146 -0.73 7.92 5.12
C SER A 146 0.31 6.81 5.12
N THR A 147 0.08 5.74 4.37
CA THR A 147 1.08 4.67 4.18
C THR A 147 2.31 5.20 3.43
N LEU A 148 2.07 5.93 2.34
CA LEU A 148 3.11 6.58 1.53
C LEU A 148 3.81 7.69 2.32
N SER A 149 3.05 8.53 3.02
CA SER A 149 3.61 9.61 3.85
C SER A 149 4.47 9.04 4.98
N THR A 150 4.09 7.92 5.59
CA THR A 150 4.91 7.25 6.61
C THR A 150 6.21 6.72 6.02
N VAL A 151 6.17 6.08 4.84
CA VAL A 151 7.36 5.64 4.10
C VAL A 151 8.29 6.82 3.79
N GLN A 152 7.73 7.92 3.26
CA GLN A 152 8.50 9.12 2.95
C GLN A 152 9.13 9.73 4.21
N ASN A 153 8.37 9.80 5.30
CA ASN A 153 8.83 10.33 6.58
C ASN A 153 9.96 9.50 7.19
N ASN A 154 9.84 8.16 7.13
CA ASN A 154 10.85 7.24 7.67
C ASN A 154 12.22 7.36 6.96
N TRP A 155 12.23 7.55 5.65
CA TRP A 155 13.47 7.60 4.84
C TRP A 155 13.89 9.01 4.41
N GLY A 156 13.14 10.06 4.79
CA GLY A 156 13.42 11.43 4.37
C GLY A 156 13.30 11.61 2.85
N LEU A 157 12.29 11.00 2.23
CA LEU A 157 12.12 11.00 0.77
C LEU A 157 11.42 12.26 0.25
N ASP A 158 11.62 12.52 -1.04
CA ASP A 158 10.78 13.42 -1.83
C ASP A 158 9.32 12.95 -1.88
N ASN A 159 8.41 13.88 -2.15
CA ASN A 159 6.99 13.59 -2.32
C ASN A 159 6.61 13.44 -3.80
N LEU A 160 5.45 12.85 -4.08
CA LEU A 160 4.92 12.62 -5.44
C LEU A 160 3.98 13.72 -5.93
N GLY A 161 3.81 14.80 -5.16
CA GLY A 161 3.00 15.97 -5.56
C GLY A 161 1.52 15.64 -5.76
N ARG A 162 0.95 14.79 -4.91
CA ARG A 162 -0.49 14.49 -4.91
C ARG A 162 -1.03 14.60 -3.49
N GLN A 163 -1.75 13.59 -3.02
CA GLN A 163 -2.39 13.64 -1.70
C GLN A 163 -1.40 13.41 -0.56
N ASP A 164 -0.16 13.01 -0.86
CA ASP A 164 0.95 12.94 0.09
C ASP A 164 1.52 14.31 0.51
N ILE A 165 1.12 15.39 -0.18
CA ILE A 165 1.32 16.78 0.25
C ILE A 165 0.04 17.47 0.72
N ASN A 166 -1.11 16.78 0.66
CA ASN A 166 -2.37 17.30 1.18
C ASN A 166 -2.40 17.16 2.70
N LYS A 167 -2.38 18.28 3.43
CA LYS A 167 -2.35 18.33 4.90
C LYS A 167 -3.50 17.59 5.58
N THR A 168 -4.61 17.38 4.87
CA THR A 168 -5.74 16.59 5.39
C THR A 168 -5.47 15.08 5.30
N LEU A 169 -4.76 14.61 4.26
CA LEU A 169 -4.65 13.19 3.92
C LEU A 169 -3.27 12.57 4.22
N ASN A 170 -2.26 13.40 4.48
CA ASN A 170 -0.87 13.01 4.58
C ASN A 170 -0.37 12.79 6.03
N ASN A 171 -1.25 12.38 6.93
CA ASN A 171 -0.87 11.96 8.29
C ASN A 171 0.14 10.79 8.22
N VAL A 172 0.99 10.69 9.23
CA VAL A 172 1.96 9.60 9.44
C VAL A 172 1.50 8.75 10.62
N PHE A 173 1.77 7.44 10.61
CA PHE A 173 1.43 6.57 11.75
C PHE A 173 1.95 7.18 13.06
N ALA A 174 1.09 7.28 14.08
CA ALA A 174 1.31 8.18 15.22
C ALA A 174 2.63 7.87 15.92
N PHE A 175 2.93 6.59 16.14
CA PHE A 175 4.19 6.18 16.76
C PHE A 175 5.42 6.49 15.91
N VAL A 176 5.30 6.57 14.58
CA VAL A 176 6.40 7.02 13.69
C VAL A 176 6.50 8.54 13.75
N ALA A 177 5.37 9.24 13.73
CA ALA A 177 5.33 10.70 13.84
C ALA A 177 5.98 11.19 15.14
N ASP A 178 5.73 10.51 16.27
CA ASP A 178 6.36 10.78 17.56
C ASP A 178 7.89 10.61 17.51
N LYS A 179 8.38 9.64 16.73
CA LYS A 179 9.83 9.38 16.59
C LYS A 179 10.51 10.39 15.69
N THR A 180 9.85 10.87 14.64
CA THR A 180 10.43 11.78 13.65
C THR A 180 10.13 13.25 13.93
N GLY A 181 9.22 13.54 14.86
CA GLY A 181 8.74 14.89 15.15
C GLY A 181 7.71 15.41 14.13
N TYR A 182 7.12 14.54 13.31
CA TYR A 182 6.05 14.94 12.39
C TYR A 182 4.77 15.28 13.15
N GLN A 183 4.07 16.33 12.74
CA GLN A 183 2.81 16.74 13.37
C GLN A 183 1.63 16.33 12.48
N ASN A 184 0.83 15.38 12.96
CA ASN A 184 -0.44 15.02 12.35
C ASN A 184 -1.47 16.14 12.52
N ASN A 185 -2.47 16.17 11.64
CA ASN A 185 -3.43 17.27 11.54
C ASN A 185 -4.49 17.33 12.67
N GLY A 186 -4.53 16.33 13.56
CA GLY A 186 -5.44 16.31 14.71
C GLY A 186 -6.93 16.20 14.34
N LEU A 187 -7.27 15.70 13.15
CA LEU A 187 -8.66 15.46 12.78
C LEU A 187 -9.31 14.43 13.69
N THR A 188 -10.58 14.69 14.03
CA THR A 188 -11.43 13.80 14.81
C THR A 188 -12.54 13.24 13.94
N THR A 189 -13.29 12.25 14.46
CA THR A 189 -14.44 11.63 13.78
C THR A 189 -15.52 12.62 13.34
N GLU A 190 -15.60 13.80 13.98
CA GLU A 190 -16.58 14.84 13.65
C GLU A 190 -16.23 15.63 12.38
N ASN A 191 -14.95 15.66 12.00
CA ASN A 191 -14.43 16.52 10.92
C ASN A 191 -13.72 15.71 9.83
N LEU A 192 -14.08 14.44 9.65
CA LEU A 192 -13.47 13.60 8.63
C LEU A 192 -13.87 14.07 7.22
N PRO A 193 -12.92 14.11 6.27
CA PRO A 193 -13.28 14.33 4.88
C PRO A 193 -14.13 13.17 4.35
N LEU A 194 -14.99 13.46 3.38
CA LEU A 194 -15.67 12.43 2.61
C LEU A 194 -14.66 11.72 1.71
N LEU A 195 -14.53 10.41 1.92
CA LEU A 195 -13.72 9.46 1.16
C LEU A 195 -14.59 8.45 0.39
N ASN A 196 -15.91 8.68 0.32
CA ASN A 196 -16.85 7.88 -0.46
C ASN A 196 -16.91 8.26 -1.94
N LEU A 197 -15.89 8.97 -2.45
CA LEU A 197 -15.76 9.23 -3.88
C LEU A 197 -15.37 7.92 -4.57
N THR A 198 -16.37 7.14 -4.92
CA THR A 198 -16.25 5.89 -5.65
C THR A 198 -16.32 6.19 -7.14
N GLY A 199 -15.23 5.94 -7.86
CA GLY A 199 -15.24 6.11 -9.32
C GLY A 199 -13.86 6.00 -9.96
N THR A 200 -13.86 5.54 -11.20
CA THR A 200 -12.68 5.62 -12.06
C THR A 200 -12.53 7.08 -12.50
N TYR A 201 -11.50 7.77 -12.01
CA TYR A 201 -11.16 9.08 -12.57
C TYR A 201 -10.53 8.85 -13.94
N PRO A 202 -11.17 9.30 -15.04
CA PRO A 202 -10.53 9.23 -16.34
C PRO A 202 -9.22 10.02 -16.25
N GLY A 203 -8.11 9.37 -16.60
CA GLY A 203 -6.85 10.08 -16.72
C GLY A 203 -6.91 11.03 -17.92
N PRO A 204 -6.02 12.04 -18.01
CA PRO A 204 -5.95 12.95 -19.15
C PRO A 204 -5.61 12.28 -20.49
N LEU A 205 -5.29 10.98 -20.46
CA LEU A 205 -5.04 10.13 -21.62
C LEU A 205 -6.22 9.20 -21.95
N ASN A 206 -7.35 9.29 -21.24
CA ASN A 206 -8.55 8.52 -21.57
C ASN A 206 -9.14 9.07 -22.89
N PRO A 207 -9.30 8.24 -23.93
CA PRO A 207 -9.83 8.69 -25.23
C PRO A 207 -11.34 8.95 -25.21
N ASN A 208 -12.07 8.41 -24.23
CA ASN A 208 -13.53 8.45 -24.16
C ASN A 208 -14.05 9.56 -23.22
N ASP A 209 -13.26 9.93 -22.22
CA ASP A 209 -13.65 10.89 -21.19
C ASP A 209 -12.58 11.95 -21.01
N TYR A 210 -12.97 13.22 -21.12
CA TYR A 210 -12.05 14.33 -20.87
C TYR A 210 -11.70 14.42 -19.38
N ALA A 211 -10.40 14.50 -19.09
CA ALA A 211 -9.88 14.97 -17.82
C ALA A 211 -8.69 15.89 -18.06
N PRO A 212 -8.56 16.99 -17.30
CA PRO A 212 -7.40 17.85 -17.41
C PRO A 212 -6.16 17.13 -16.86
N TYR A 213 -4.98 17.48 -17.38
CA TYR A 213 -3.75 17.15 -16.67
C TYR A 213 -3.77 17.91 -15.34
N PRO A 214 -3.71 17.20 -14.20
CA PRO A 214 -3.66 17.88 -12.91
C PRO A 214 -2.37 18.71 -12.87
N PRO A 215 -2.45 19.98 -12.42
CA PRO A 215 -1.30 20.86 -12.41
C PRO A 215 -0.15 20.23 -11.63
N PRO A 216 1.12 20.54 -11.98
CA PRO A 216 2.24 20.22 -11.12
C PRO A 216 1.96 20.84 -9.75
N THR A 217 1.84 20.03 -8.71
CA THR A 217 1.75 20.57 -7.36
C THR A 217 3.17 20.58 -6.79
N ASN A 218 3.55 21.71 -6.23
CA ASN A 218 4.82 21.86 -5.53
C ASN A 218 4.52 21.97 -4.05
N GLY A 219 5.15 21.14 -3.24
CA GLY A 219 4.94 21.13 -1.81
C GLY A 219 6.00 20.33 -1.07
N ILE A 220 5.91 20.36 0.26
CA ILE A 220 6.72 19.55 1.15
C ILE A 220 5.81 18.52 1.82
N GLY A 221 6.06 17.26 1.50
CA GLY A 221 5.40 16.10 2.11
C GLY A 221 6.02 15.73 3.45
N ALA A 222 5.62 14.58 3.99
CA ALA A 222 6.05 14.14 5.31
C ALA A 222 7.54 13.75 5.37
N GLY A 223 8.17 13.42 4.23
CA GLY A 223 9.61 13.15 4.14
C GLY A 223 10.50 14.40 4.15
N GLY A 224 9.94 15.60 4.05
CA GLY A 224 10.71 16.85 4.03
C GLY A 224 11.38 17.17 2.69
N GLY A 225 11.46 16.22 1.75
CA GLY A 225 11.97 16.44 0.41
C GLY A 225 10.99 17.21 -0.49
N PRO A 226 11.50 17.87 -1.55
CA PRO A 226 10.67 18.55 -2.56
C PRO A 226 9.75 17.58 -3.31
N THR A 227 8.86 18.12 -4.13
CA THR A 227 8.12 17.29 -5.10
C THR A 227 9.09 16.69 -6.10
N TYR A 228 9.08 15.36 -6.20
CA TYR A 228 9.83 14.61 -7.20
C TYR A 228 9.24 14.86 -8.60
N PHE A 229 10.04 15.47 -9.45
CA PHE A 229 9.78 15.53 -10.88
C PHE A 229 10.71 14.55 -11.58
N ARG A 230 10.14 13.57 -12.27
CA ARG A 230 10.95 12.67 -13.08
C ARG A 230 11.66 13.50 -14.16
N PRO A 231 13.00 13.41 -14.27
CA PRO A 231 13.71 14.01 -15.39
C PRO A 231 13.20 13.41 -16.71
N ASN A 232 12.99 14.26 -17.71
CA ASN A 232 12.57 13.85 -19.07
C ASN A 232 13.55 12.85 -19.69
#